data_AF-A0A743CDC8-F1
#
_entry.id   AF-A0A743CDC8-F1
#
_cell.length_a   1.000
_cell.length_b   1.000
_cell.length_c   1.000
_cell.angle_alpha   90.00
_cell.angle_beta   90.00
_cell.angle_gamma   90.00
#
_symmetry.space_group_name_H-M   'P 1'
#
loop_
_entity.id
_entity.type
_entity.pdbx_description
1 polymer ?
#
loop_
_entity_poly.entity_id
_entity_poly.type
_entity_poly.pdbx_seq_one_letter_code
_entity_poly.pdbx_strand_id
1 'polypeptide(L)'
;MAESQFYAILTDQGAALEATALATGIPVTLDKFVIGDGGGNAVTPDPTRTTLVNEVYRGTIQKAESQGNQVTFTLHVPPEAGGYTIREAGILTADGTLYSLSNSPDILKPTESNGAVISITFKYILAVSSTSTVNVNVVNNEGISQADADKLYYRRDKHLSEIKDEGAEAQKETQLNIGIDLGEYYTKNDVDSKFEDIESEINNSNPVLSVNDIKPDDKGNVNTSSGYPLPNGDGAFNLVSALATATYLSVMSGCDLTATSLSNTTGSGDAIMSRAGRLPGIWRPLVSISKSTSFDNVSSGAGMAQRIPVGSISKFENIKNPFYPTEQTQFSGDFNTDYICFECDIDGVGTGITFASYKYDVEDYGRQLYENALSGMYGVVANGN
;
A
#
# COMPACT_ATOMS: atom_id res chain seq x y z
N MET A 1 53.18 25.86 16.83
CA MET A 1 52.01 25.31 17.54
C MET A 1 51.11 24.80 16.44
N ALA A 2 51.02 23.48 16.24
CA ALA A 2 50.11 22.93 15.23
C ALA A 2 48.68 23.32 15.63
N GLU A 3 47.94 23.94 14.73
CA GLU A 3 46.51 24.19 14.96
C GLU A 3 45.83 22.83 15.16
N SER A 4 45.23 22.62 16.34
CA SER A 4 44.43 21.43 16.59
C SER A 4 43.19 21.49 15.70
N GLN A 5 43.25 20.81 14.56
CA GLN A 5 42.13 20.71 13.64
C GLN A 5 41.09 19.76 14.25
N PHE A 6 39.87 20.24 14.43
CA PHE A 6 38.73 19.44 14.88
C PHE A 6 37.92 18.99 13.68
N TYR A 7 37.68 17.69 13.55
CA TYR A 7 37.06 17.08 12.38
C TYR A 7 36.36 15.77 12.73
N ALA A 8 35.37 15.42 11.91
CA ALA A 8 34.65 14.15 11.97
C ALA A 8 35.10 13.25 10.82
N ILE A 9 35.17 11.94 11.08
CA ILE A 9 35.47 10.91 10.08
C ILE A 9 34.44 9.78 10.17
N LEU A 10 34.22 9.10 9.05
CA LEU A 10 33.57 7.79 9.04
C LEU A 10 34.52 6.74 9.63
N THR A 11 33.95 5.79 10.36
CA THR A 11 34.68 4.57 10.74
C THR A 11 34.72 3.61 9.56
N ASP A 12 35.59 2.61 9.61
CA ASP A 12 35.64 1.54 8.61
C ASP A 12 34.29 0.81 8.52
N GLN A 13 33.62 0.62 9.66
CA GLN A 13 32.28 0.04 9.74
C GLN A 13 31.23 0.96 9.12
N GLY A 14 31.27 2.26 9.41
CA GLY A 14 30.37 3.25 8.81
C GLY A 14 30.53 3.36 7.30
N ALA A 15 31.76 3.34 6.80
CA ALA A 15 32.06 3.34 5.38
C ALA A 15 31.56 2.06 4.68
N ALA A 16 31.70 0.89 5.32
CA ALA A 16 31.18 -0.37 4.79
C ALA A 16 29.64 -0.40 4.73
N LEU A 17 28.98 0.15 5.75
CA LEU A 17 27.52 0.32 5.77
C LEU A 17 27.06 1.28 4.68
N GLU A 18 27.79 2.38 4.47
CA GLU A 18 27.49 3.35 3.42
C GLU A 18 27.65 2.75 2.02
N ALA A 19 28.72 1.98 1.78
CA ALA A 19 28.92 1.26 0.53
C ALA A 19 27.80 0.23 0.26
N THR A 20 27.34 -0.46 1.31
CA THR A 20 26.22 -1.40 1.23
C THR A 20 24.91 -0.68 0.91
N ALA A 21 24.66 0.48 1.52
CA ALA A 21 23.49 1.29 1.24
C ALA A 21 23.47 1.79 -0.21
N LEU A 22 24.62 2.20 -0.76
CA LEU A 22 24.74 2.54 -2.19
C LEU A 22 24.44 1.36 -3.11
N ALA A 23 24.94 0.16 -2.78
CA ALA A 23 24.77 -1.03 -3.61
C ALA A 23 23.33 -1.58 -3.57
N THR A 24 22.67 -1.49 -2.41
CA THR A 24 21.34 -2.08 -2.17
C THR A 24 20.18 -1.10 -2.34
N GLY A 25 20.46 0.20 -2.28
CA GLY A 25 19.44 1.25 -2.23
C GLY A 25 18.72 1.37 -0.88
N ILE A 26 19.15 0.64 0.15
CA ILE A 26 18.58 0.69 1.50
C ILE A 26 19.45 1.60 2.38
N PRO A 27 18.95 2.76 2.84
CA PRO A 27 19.73 3.69 3.66
C PRO A 27 20.09 3.13 5.05
N VAL A 28 21.23 3.57 5.59
CA VAL A 28 21.66 3.27 6.96
C VAL A 28 20.88 4.13 7.96
N THR A 29 20.17 3.53 8.91
CA THR A 29 19.44 4.26 9.95
C THR A 29 20.36 4.66 11.12
N LEU A 30 20.51 5.97 11.32
CA LEU A 30 21.24 6.59 12.44
C LEU A 30 20.26 7.04 13.52
N ASP A 31 20.57 6.76 14.79
CA ASP A 31 19.62 6.98 15.91
C ASP A 31 20.26 7.66 17.13
N LYS A 32 21.47 7.25 17.52
CA LYS A 32 22.10 7.75 18.75
C LYS A 32 23.26 8.69 18.46
N PHE A 33 23.38 9.68 19.33
CA PHE A 33 24.50 10.60 19.41
C PHE A 33 25.21 10.34 20.74
N VAL A 34 26.49 10.01 20.68
CA VAL A 34 27.33 9.73 21.84
C VAL A 34 28.40 10.80 22.04
N ILE A 35 28.73 11.06 23.30
CA ILE A 35 29.74 12.02 23.73
C ILE A 35 30.73 11.29 24.64
N GLY A 36 32.01 11.57 24.44
CA GLY A 36 33.09 11.02 25.24
C GLY A 36 34.04 12.08 25.79
N ASP A 37 34.74 11.72 26.87
CA ASP A 37 35.72 12.57 27.54
C ASP A 37 37.18 12.23 27.20
N GLY A 38 37.39 11.26 26.29
CA GLY A 38 38.70 10.82 25.84
C GLY A 38 39.54 10.13 26.91
N GLY A 39 38.93 9.69 28.02
CA GLY A 39 39.67 9.20 29.19
C GLY A 39 40.52 10.30 29.85
N GLY A 40 40.10 11.56 29.74
CA GLY A 40 40.81 12.73 30.25
C GLY A 40 41.89 13.30 29.31
N ASN A 41 42.07 12.73 28.11
CA ASN A 41 43.08 13.16 27.15
C ASN A 41 42.46 13.59 25.82
N ALA A 42 43.16 14.41 25.06
CA ALA A 42 42.76 14.77 23.70
C ALA A 42 42.70 13.52 22.80
N VAL A 43 41.63 13.40 22.01
CA VAL A 43 41.41 12.27 21.11
C VAL A 43 41.77 12.68 19.68
N THR A 44 42.51 11.81 18.98
CA THR A 44 42.69 11.92 17.53
C THR A 44 41.73 10.93 16.86
N PRO A 45 40.87 11.37 15.93
CA PRO A 45 39.96 10.46 15.25
C PRO A 45 40.69 9.37 14.46
N ASP A 46 40.30 8.11 14.68
CA ASP A 46 40.87 6.91 14.04
C ASP A 46 39.73 6.06 13.42
N PRO A 47 39.72 5.84 12.10
CA PRO A 47 38.62 5.17 11.42
C PRO A 47 38.46 3.70 11.85
N THR A 48 39.49 3.07 12.40
CA THR A 48 39.44 1.66 12.82
C THR A 48 38.64 1.44 14.12
N ARG A 49 38.23 2.53 14.78
CA ARG A 49 37.51 2.47 16.06
C ARG A 49 36.10 1.93 15.90
N THR A 50 35.74 1.03 16.81
CA THR A 50 34.38 0.48 16.93
C THR A 50 33.58 1.12 18.07
N THR A 51 34.24 1.84 18.98
CA THR A 51 33.65 2.59 20.10
C THR A 51 34.46 3.88 20.35
N LEU A 52 33.86 4.84 21.06
CA LEU A 52 34.60 5.99 21.61
C LEU A 52 35.68 5.52 22.61
N VAL A 53 36.68 6.36 22.88
CA VAL A 53 37.74 6.08 23.88
C VAL A 53 37.14 5.93 25.27
N ASN A 54 36.24 6.84 25.65
CA ASN A 54 35.43 6.71 26.84
C ASN A 54 34.11 7.46 26.69
N GLU A 55 33.02 6.71 26.46
CA GLU A 55 31.67 7.26 26.35
C GLU A 55 31.15 7.67 27.73
N VAL A 56 30.72 8.93 27.87
CA VAL A 56 30.19 9.50 29.12
C VAL A 56 28.73 9.93 29.02
N TYR A 57 28.22 10.10 27.80
CA TYR A 57 26.81 10.44 27.58
C TYR A 57 26.30 9.87 26.25
N ARG A 58 25.05 9.41 26.27
CA ARG A 58 24.32 8.91 25.11
C ARG A 58 22.95 9.56 25.04
N GLY A 59 22.67 10.20 23.93
CA GLY A 59 21.37 10.80 23.63
C GLY A 59 20.83 10.34 22.28
N THR A 60 19.56 10.66 22.02
CA THR A 60 18.96 10.49 20.69
C THR A 60 19.21 11.74 19.86
N ILE A 61 19.38 11.59 18.55
CA ILE A 61 19.53 12.71 17.63
C ILE A 61 18.24 13.55 17.65
N GLN A 62 18.36 14.86 17.87
CA GLN A 62 17.21 15.77 17.99
C GLN A 62 16.96 16.60 16.74
N LYS A 63 17.98 16.76 15.89
CA LYS A 63 17.83 17.39 14.58
C LYS A 63 18.90 16.88 13.63
N ALA A 64 18.54 16.70 12.36
CA ALA A 64 19.48 16.42 11.29
C ALA A 64 19.17 17.30 10.09
N GLU A 65 20.18 18.03 9.60
CA GLU A 65 20.05 18.93 8.46
C GLU A 65 21.11 18.57 7.42
N SER A 66 20.70 18.42 6.17
CA SER A 66 21.59 18.08 5.06
C SER A 66 21.85 19.29 4.18
N GLN A 67 23.12 19.57 3.88
CA GLN A 67 23.53 20.59 2.92
C GLN A 67 24.58 19.99 1.97
N GLY A 68 24.15 19.66 0.74
CA GLY A 68 25.02 18.94 -0.20
C GLY A 68 25.34 17.53 0.33
N ASN A 69 26.63 17.24 0.50
CA ASN A 69 27.14 15.97 1.02
C ASN A 69 27.49 16.04 2.53
N GLN A 70 27.07 17.09 3.23
CA GLN A 70 27.28 17.22 4.67
C GLN A 70 25.96 17.08 5.42
N VAL A 71 25.99 16.35 6.53
CA VAL A 71 24.89 16.19 7.46
C VAL A 71 25.29 16.78 8.81
N THR A 72 24.50 17.71 9.31
CA THR A 72 24.65 18.31 10.64
C THR A 72 23.67 17.67 11.60
N PHE A 73 24.19 16.94 12.59
CA PHE A 73 23.43 16.34 13.67
C PHE A 73 23.46 17.24 14.89
N THR A 74 22.31 17.43 15.54
CA THR A 74 22.19 18.22 16.76
C THR A 74 21.75 17.34 17.92
N LEU A 75 22.42 17.52 19.06
CA LEU A 75 22.09 16.89 20.34
C LEU A 75 22.03 17.96 21.43
N HIS A 76 20.94 18.00 22.19
CA HIS A 76 20.90 18.73 23.45
C HIS A 76 21.34 17.84 24.60
N VAL A 77 22.40 18.25 25.29
CA VAL A 77 22.88 17.63 26.52
C VAL A 77 22.24 18.40 27.69
N PRO A 78 21.35 17.74 28.45
CA PRO A 78 20.59 18.43 29.46
C PRO A 78 21.45 18.80 30.67
N PRO A 79 20.99 19.76 31.49
CA PRO A 79 21.76 20.31 32.61
C PRO A 79 22.27 19.25 33.61
N GLU A 80 21.46 18.25 33.92
CA GLU A 80 21.73 17.16 34.87
C GLU A 80 22.81 16.18 34.40
N ALA A 81 23.04 16.09 33.09
CA ALA A 81 24.06 15.22 32.49
C ALA A 81 25.39 15.98 32.37
N GLY A 82 26.16 16.05 33.45
CA GLY A 82 27.47 16.73 33.49
C GLY A 82 28.52 16.00 34.34
N GLY A 83 29.62 16.70 34.65
CA GLY A 83 30.72 16.19 35.46
C GLY A 83 31.88 15.65 34.64
N TYR A 84 31.90 15.95 33.34
CA TYR A 84 32.90 15.51 32.38
C TYR A 84 33.33 16.67 31.47
N THR A 85 34.44 16.48 30.76
CA THR A 85 34.91 17.41 29.72
C THR A 85 34.79 16.72 28.38
N ILE A 86 34.00 17.27 27.47
CA ILE A 86 33.76 16.70 26.14
C ILE A 86 35.05 16.83 25.32
N ARG A 87 35.47 15.73 24.70
CA ARG A 87 36.67 15.66 23.84
C ARG A 87 36.47 14.84 22.57
N GLU A 88 35.46 13.99 22.54
CA GLU A 88 35.08 13.21 21.37
C GLU A 88 33.55 13.12 21.28
N ALA A 89 33.06 12.89 20.08
CA ALA A 89 31.65 12.65 19.81
C ALA A 89 31.52 11.58 18.72
N GLY A 90 30.37 10.94 18.64
CA GLY A 90 30.10 9.96 17.59
C GLY A 90 28.63 9.77 17.32
N ILE A 91 28.35 9.18 16.16
CA ILE A 91 27.00 8.82 15.73
C ILE A 91 26.90 7.31 15.66
N LEU A 92 25.87 6.74 16.28
CA LEU A 92 25.57 5.31 16.20
C LEU A 92 24.37 5.07 15.29
N THR A 93 24.43 3.95 14.58
CA THR A 93 23.30 3.33 13.91
C THR A 93 22.26 2.82 14.91
N ALA A 94 21.06 2.47 14.42
CA ALA A 94 20.01 1.87 15.23
C ALA A 94 20.41 0.52 15.87
N ASP A 95 21.36 -0.21 15.27
CA ASP A 95 21.91 -1.47 15.82
C ASP A 95 23.07 -1.27 16.79
N GLY A 96 23.47 -0.02 17.06
CA GLY A 96 24.53 0.33 18.00
C GLY A 96 25.95 0.33 17.43
N THR A 97 26.11 0.17 16.12
CA THR A 97 27.40 0.28 15.43
C THR A 97 27.87 1.74 15.38
N LEU A 98 29.14 1.98 15.71
CA LEU A 98 29.75 3.32 15.59
C LEU A 98 29.95 3.68 14.11
N TYR A 99 29.10 4.57 13.61
CA TYR A 99 29.09 4.99 12.20
C TYR A 99 30.16 6.04 11.91
N SER A 100 30.31 7.02 12.82
CA SER A 100 31.30 8.08 12.68
C SER A 100 31.76 8.57 14.04
N LEU A 101 32.95 9.16 14.08
CA LEU A 101 33.47 9.82 15.29
C LEU A 101 34.24 11.09 14.95
N SER A 102 34.30 12.00 15.92
CA SER A 102 35.04 13.25 15.85
C SER A 102 35.81 13.51 17.13
N ASN A 103 36.81 14.39 17.01
CA ASN A 103 37.37 15.09 18.16
C ASN A 103 36.62 16.41 18.39
N SER A 104 36.74 16.94 19.60
CA SER A 104 36.16 18.20 20.05
C SER A 104 37.19 18.99 20.83
N PRO A 105 37.13 20.33 20.83
CA PRO A 105 37.82 21.11 21.85
C PRO A 105 37.33 20.70 23.24
N ASP A 106 38.18 20.93 24.26
CA ASP A 106 37.84 20.69 25.66
C ASP A 106 36.68 21.59 26.07
N ILE A 107 35.49 21.00 26.21
CA ILE A 107 34.28 21.69 26.66
C ILE A 107 33.88 21.13 28.02
N LEU A 108 34.06 21.92 29.07
CA LEU A 108 33.65 21.55 30.42
C LEU A 108 32.13 21.60 30.55
N LYS A 109 31.51 20.47 30.91
CA LYS A 109 30.09 20.38 31.26
C LYS A 109 29.95 20.29 32.79
N PRO A 110 29.77 21.41 33.50
CA PRO A 110 29.72 21.42 34.96
C PRO A 110 28.45 20.77 35.51
N THR A 111 28.48 20.36 36.77
CA THR A 111 27.32 19.90 37.56
C THR A 111 26.99 20.89 38.68
N GLU A 112 25.84 20.71 39.33
CA GLU A 112 25.42 21.50 40.51
C GLU A 112 26.51 21.57 41.60
N SER A 113 27.28 20.50 41.79
CA SER A 113 28.41 20.45 42.73
C SER A 113 29.54 21.43 42.40
N ASN A 114 29.65 21.87 41.14
CA ASN A 114 30.58 22.90 40.69
C ASN A 114 29.99 24.32 40.80
N GLY A 115 28.77 24.47 41.33
CA GLY A 115 28.10 25.76 41.52
C GLY A 115 27.48 26.36 40.26
N ALA A 116 27.45 25.61 39.15
CA ALA A 116 26.86 26.04 37.89
C ALA A 116 26.27 24.85 37.12
N VAL A 117 25.12 25.07 36.49
CA VAL A 117 24.43 24.07 35.68
C VAL A 117 24.23 24.66 34.30
N ILE A 118 24.75 23.99 33.27
CA ILE A 118 24.76 24.48 31.90
C ILE A 118 24.11 23.42 31.01
N SER A 119 23.18 23.82 30.16
CA SER A 119 22.71 23.01 29.04
C SER A 119 23.57 23.30 27.80
N ILE A 120 23.92 22.27 27.03
CA ILE A 120 24.76 22.41 25.83
C ILE A 120 24.02 21.85 24.64
N THR A 121 23.93 22.63 23.57
CA THR A 121 23.51 22.13 22.25
C THR A 121 24.76 21.85 21.43
N PHE A 122 25.03 20.57 21.18
CA PHE A 122 26.18 20.10 20.42
C PHE A 122 25.79 19.88 18.95
N LYS A 123 26.54 20.48 18.02
CA LYS A 123 26.37 20.29 16.58
C LYS A 123 27.55 19.50 16.01
N TYR A 124 27.25 18.42 15.30
CA TYR A 124 28.22 17.52 14.70
C TYR A 124 28.03 17.48 13.19
N ILE A 125 29.05 17.89 12.44
CA ILE A 125 28.99 17.99 10.99
C ILE A 125 29.81 16.83 10.40
N LEU A 126 29.15 15.98 9.62
CA LEU A 126 29.76 14.83 8.97
C LEU A 126 29.65 14.95 7.46
N ALA A 127 30.76 14.74 6.75
CA ALA A 127 30.73 14.53 5.31
C ALA A 127 30.45 13.05 5.01
N VAL A 128 29.44 12.79 4.18
CA VAL A 128 29.07 11.46 3.68
C VAL A 128 29.25 11.41 2.16
N SER A 129 29.33 10.22 1.58
CA SER A 129 29.45 10.06 0.12
C SER A 129 28.18 10.50 -0.62
N SER A 130 27.01 10.30 -0.01
CA SER A 130 25.72 10.83 -0.47
C SER A 130 24.75 10.94 0.70
N THR A 131 23.86 11.92 0.72
CA THR A 131 22.82 12.01 1.75
C THR A 131 21.70 10.99 1.55
N SER A 132 21.62 10.36 0.38
CA SER A 132 20.65 9.28 0.09
C SER A 132 21.00 7.94 0.73
N THR A 133 22.22 7.78 1.26
CA THR A 133 22.69 6.53 1.88
C THR A 133 22.40 6.48 3.37
N VAL A 134 21.87 7.56 3.94
CA VAL A 134 21.65 7.74 5.37
C VAL A 134 20.22 8.13 5.64
N ASN A 135 19.57 7.46 6.59
CA ASN A 135 18.31 7.85 7.18
C ASN A 135 18.54 8.20 8.66
N VAL A 136 17.90 9.24 9.18
CA VAL A 136 18.11 9.70 10.56
C VAL A 136 16.81 9.67 11.33
N ASN A 137 16.80 8.90 12.42
CA ASN A 137 15.68 8.89 13.36
C ASN A 137 15.81 10.10 14.30
N VAL A 138 14.87 11.03 14.20
CA VAL A 138 14.86 12.25 15.01
C VAL A 138 13.76 12.17 16.05
N VAL A 139 14.12 12.30 17.33
CA VAL A 139 13.15 12.46 18.42
C VAL A 139 13.12 13.92 18.84
N ASN A 140 12.09 14.64 18.40
CA ASN A 140 11.82 16.01 18.79
C ASN A 140 11.32 16.04 20.24
N ASN A 141 12.24 16.09 21.20
CA ASN A 141 11.90 16.20 22.63
C ASN A 141 11.87 17.65 23.14
N GLU A 142 11.98 18.66 22.27
CA GLU A 142 11.78 20.06 22.62
C GLU A 142 10.28 20.41 22.66
N GLY A 143 9.55 19.78 23.59
CA GLY A 143 8.32 20.36 24.12
C GLY A 143 8.70 21.33 25.23
N ILE A 144 8.29 22.59 25.12
CA ILE A 144 8.44 23.58 26.21
C ILE A 144 7.77 23.00 27.47
N SER A 145 8.41 23.07 28.64
CA SER A 145 7.75 22.62 29.86
C SER A 145 6.54 23.53 30.15
N GLN A 146 5.44 22.97 30.67
CA GLN A 146 4.24 23.75 31.00
C GLN A 146 4.56 24.93 31.94
N ALA A 147 5.55 24.75 32.83
CA ALA A 147 5.98 25.77 33.78
C ALA A 147 6.78 26.91 33.13
N ASP A 148 7.51 26.63 32.06
CA ASP A 148 8.27 27.65 31.32
C ASP A 148 7.38 28.36 30.28
N ALA A 149 6.40 27.65 29.69
CA ALA A 149 5.33 28.28 28.92
C ALA A 149 4.54 29.31 29.75
N ASP A 150 4.21 28.96 31.01
CA ASP A 150 3.44 29.83 31.91
C ASP A 150 4.18 31.14 32.28
N LYS A 151 5.51 31.22 32.10
CA LYS A 151 6.32 32.44 32.34
C LYS A 151 6.49 33.30 31.08
N LEU A 152 6.51 32.67 29.90
CA LEU A 152 6.75 33.33 28.63
C LEU A 152 5.46 33.81 27.97
N TYR A 153 4.32 33.16 28.25
CA TYR A 153 3.03 33.45 27.64
C TYR A 153 2.00 33.86 28.70
N TYR A 154 1.24 34.91 28.40
CA TYR A 154 0.17 35.39 29.27
C TYR A 154 -1.02 34.41 29.26
N ARG A 155 -1.27 33.77 30.41
CA ARG A 155 -2.37 32.81 30.62
C ARG A 155 -3.73 33.52 30.64
N ARG A 156 -4.41 33.57 29.49
CA ARG A 156 -5.75 34.18 29.34
C ARG A 156 -6.77 33.60 30.33
N ASP A 157 -6.69 32.31 30.63
CA ASP A 157 -7.56 31.61 31.57
C ASP A 157 -7.32 31.97 33.05
N LYS A 158 -6.12 32.45 33.41
CA LYS A 158 -5.78 32.86 34.79
C LYS A 158 -5.92 34.36 35.05
N HIS A 159 -5.63 35.18 34.04
CA HIS A 159 -5.52 36.63 34.22
C HIS A 159 -6.62 37.45 33.51
N LEU A 160 -7.54 36.81 32.80
CA LEU A 160 -8.68 37.44 32.13
C LEU A 160 -9.98 36.65 32.41
N SER A 161 -10.06 35.98 33.57
CA SER A 161 -11.25 35.21 33.97
C SER A 161 -12.50 36.08 34.04
N GLU A 162 -12.35 37.34 34.42
CA GLU A 162 -13.41 38.36 34.40
C GLU A 162 -14.02 38.58 33.02
N ILE A 163 -13.22 38.57 31.95
CA ILE A 163 -13.70 38.73 30.56
C ILE A 163 -14.40 37.46 30.08
N LYS A 164 -13.99 36.29 30.59
CA LYS A 164 -14.66 35.02 30.29
C LYS A 164 -16.11 35.02 30.82
N ASP A 165 -16.31 35.56 32.01
CA ASP A 165 -17.60 35.58 32.70
C ASP A 165 -18.58 36.63 32.13
N GLU A 166 -18.08 37.67 31.45
CA GLU A 166 -18.90 38.70 30.78
C GLU A 166 -19.46 38.26 29.40
N GLY A 167 -19.08 37.09 28.91
CA GLY A 167 -19.67 36.47 27.72
C GLY A 167 -18.98 36.81 26.40
N ALA A 168 -19.50 36.23 25.31
CA ALA A 168 -18.81 36.15 24.02
C ALA A 168 -18.55 37.51 23.34
N GLU A 169 -19.44 38.50 23.54
CA GLU A 169 -19.29 39.84 22.96
C GLU A 169 -18.15 40.63 23.60
N ALA A 170 -18.03 40.62 24.93
CA ALA A 170 -16.92 41.27 25.65
C ALA A 170 -15.56 40.67 25.28
N GLN A 171 -15.52 39.36 25.06
CA GLN A 171 -14.33 38.65 24.57
C GLN A 171 -13.95 39.08 23.15
N LYS A 172 -14.94 39.22 22.26
CA LYS A 172 -14.73 39.64 20.87
C LYS A 172 -14.26 41.10 20.78
N GLU A 173 -14.88 42.00 21.53
CA GLU A 173 -14.50 43.42 21.58
C GLU A 173 -13.07 43.60 22.12
N THR A 174 -12.71 42.87 23.18
CA THR A 174 -11.34 42.87 23.72
C THR A 174 -10.32 42.36 22.70
N GLN A 175 -10.65 41.30 21.96
CA GLN A 175 -9.78 40.73 20.92
C GLN A 175 -9.55 41.72 19.76
N LEU A 176 -10.61 42.39 19.31
CA LEU A 176 -10.51 43.45 18.30
C LEU A 176 -9.65 44.63 18.77
N ASN A 177 -9.80 45.04 20.03
CA ASN A 177 -9.05 46.15 20.62
C ASN A 177 -7.54 45.88 20.79
N ILE A 178 -7.12 44.60 20.78
CA ILE A 178 -5.71 44.19 20.75
C ILE A 178 -5.23 43.79 19.35
N GLY A 179 -6.02 44.08 18.31
CA GLY A 179 -5.68 43.86 16.90
C GLY A 179 -5.86 42.42 16.41
N ILE A 180 -6.62 41.59 17.11
CA ILE A 180 -6.93 40.21 16.73
C ILE A 180 -8.37 40.17 16.19
N ASP A 181 -8.52 40.15 14.87
CA ASP A 181 -9.81 39.91 14.21
C ASP A 181 -9.92 38.45 13.75
N LEU A 182 -10.70 37.66 14.48
CA LEU A 182 -10.95 36.25 14.16
C LEU A 182 -12.10 36.07 13.15
N GLY A 183 -12.79 37.15 12.73
CA GLY A 183 -13.89 37.09 11.78
C GLY A 183 -13.47 36.75 10.34
N GLU A 184 -12.19 36.91 10.01
CA GLU A 184 -11.63 36.53 8.70
C GLU A 184 -11.12 35.07 8.64
N TYR A 185 -11.09 34.35 9.78
CA TYR A 185 -10.59 32.99 9.86
C TYR A 185 -11.73 31.98 9.96
N TYR A 186 -11.61 30.86 9.24
CA TYR A 186 -12.57 29.77 9.36
C TYR A 186 -12.59 29.22 10.79
N THR A 187 -13.78 29.16 11.40
CA THR A 187 -13.95 28.53 12.71
C THR A 187 -13.79 27.02 12.60
N LYS A 188 -13.57 26.34 13.72
CA LYS A 188 -13.54 24.88 13.74
C LYS A 188 -14.79 24.27 13.09
N ASN A 189 -15.97 24.84 13.33
CA ASN A 189 -17.21 24.35 12.72
C ASN A 189 -17.25 24.60 11.20
N ASP A 190 -16.66 25.70 10.71
CA ASP A 190 -16.56 25.97 9.25
C ASP A 190 -15.58 25.01 8.57
N VAL A 191 -14.59 24.53 9.30
CA VAL A 191 -13.63 23.53 8.83
C VAL A 191 -14.27 22.14 8.89
N ASP A 192 -14.86 21.77 10.03
CA ASP A 192 -15.49 20.47 10.25
C ASP A 192 -16.64 20.25 9.23
N SER A 193 -17.48 21.26 8.97
CA SER A 193 -18.54 21.19 7.94
C SER A 193 -18.02 21.05 6.51
N LYS A 194 -16.79 21.51 6.20
CA LYS A 194 -16.14 21.26 4.89
C LYS A 194 -15.59 19.84 4.76
N PHE A 195 -15.38 19.15 5.88
CA PHE A 195 -14.88 17.77 5.91
C PHE A 195 -15.99 16.73 6.13
N GLU A 196 -17.19 17.10 6.58
CA GLU A 196 -18.35 16.20 6.69
C GLU A 196 -18.72 15.57 5.34
N ASP A 197 -18.67 16.33 4.24
CA ASP A 197 -18.93 15.81 2.88
C ASP A 197 -17.86 14.78 2.47
N ILE A 198 -16.60 15.01 2.86
CA ILE A 198 -15.46 14.13 2.54
C ILE A 198 -15.50 12.85 3.39
N GLU A 199 -15.86 12.94 4.68
CA GLU A 199 -16.07 11.77 5.54
C GLU A 199 -17.23 10.91 5.06
N SER A 200 -18.29 11.52 4.49
CA SER A 200 -19.38 10.81 3.82
C SER A 200 -18.89 10.07 2.56
N GLU A 201 -18.03 10.69 1.74
CA GLU A 201 -17.41 10.04 0.57
C GLU A 201 -16.45 8.90 0.94
N ILE A 202 -15.68 9.06 2.01
CA ILE A 202 -14.73 8.05 2.50
C ILE A 202 -15.47 6.86 3.15
N ASN A 203 -16.49 7.11 3.97
CA ASN A 203 -17.26 6.05 4.64
C ASN A 203 -18.27 5.35 3.70
N ASN A 204 -18.59 5.96 2.55
CA ASN A 204 -19.34 5.29 1.48
C ASN A 204 -18.44 4.40 0.60
N SER A 205 -17.12 4.45 0.79
CA SER A 205 -16.17 3.52 0.18
C SER A 205 -15.97 2.29 1.08
N ASN A 206 -17.05 1.50 1.21
CA ASN A 206 -16.95 0.10 1.63
C ASN A 206 -15.93 -0.59 0.70
N PRO A 207 -14.85 -1.20 1.20
CA PRO A 207 -13.86 -1.81 0.32
C PRO A 207 -14.51 -3.00 -0.37
N VAL A 208 -14.88 -2.79 -1.65
CA VAL A 208 -15.46 -3.76 -2.59
C VAL A 208 -16.91 -4.20 -2.27
N LEU A 209 -17.89 -3.31 -2.48
CA LEU A 209 -19.31 -3.71 -2.61
C LEU A 209 -19.88 -3.56 -4.02
N SER A 210 -19.15 -2.97 -4.95
CA SER A 210 -19.52 -3.01 -6.37
C SER A 210 -18.72 -4.11 -7.06
N VAL A 211 -19.42 -5.08 -7.63
CA VAL A 211 -18.89 -5.90 -8.72
C VAL A 211 -19.42 -5.27 -9.99
N ASN A 212 -18.51 -4.76 -10.84
CA ASN A 212 -18.87 -4.14 -12.12
C ASN A 212 -19.98 -3.07 -12.02
N ASP A 213 -19.83 -2.09 -11.12
CA ASP A 213 -20.77 -0.96 -10.91
C ASP A 213 -22.21 -1.32 -10.48
N ILE A 214 -22.48 -2.57 -10.11
CA ILE A 214 -23.79 -2.98 -9.59
C ILE A 214 -23.79 -2.79 -8.07
N LYS A 215 -24.68 -1.94 -7.58
CA LYS A 215 -24.90 -1.74 -6.15
C LYS A 215 -25.61 -2.96 -5.56
N PRO A 216 -25.25 -3.40 -4.34
CA PRO A 216 -26.03 -4.38 -3.60
C PRO A 216 -27.47 -3.88 -3.38
N ASP A 217 -28.44 -4.79 -3.32
CA ASP A 217 -29.81 -4.49 -2.88
C ASP A 217 -29.85 -4.11 -1.39
N ASP A 218 -31.03 -3.72 -0.90
CA ASP A 218 -31.23 -3.31 0.51
C ASP A 218 -30.93 -4.42 1.54
N LYS A 219 -30.68 -5.66 1.08
CA LYS A 219 -30.27 -6.80 1.92
C LYS A 219 -28.79 -7.12 1.78
N GLY A 220 -28.03 -6.32 1.04
CA GLY A 220 -26.60 -6.51 0.80
C GLY A 220 -26.27 -7.51 -0.32
N ASN A 221 -27.24 -7.94 -1.14
CA ASN A 221 -26.97 -8.87 -2.25
C ASN A 221 -26.62 -8.11 -3.53
N VAL A 222 -25.51 -8.44 -4.17
CA VAL A 222 -25.22 -7.97 -5.54
C VAL A 222 -25.95 -8.88 -6.51
N ASN A 223 -27.16 -8.48 -6.91
CA ASN A 223 -27.94 -9.20 -7.91
C ASN A 223 -27.49 -8.80 -9.32
N THR A 224 -26.55 -9.53 -9.88
CA THR A 224 -26.27 -9.42 -11.31
C THR A 224 -27.43 -10.06 -12.07
N SER A 225 -28.22 -9.26 -12.78
CA SER A 225 -29.40 -9.71 -13.55
C SER A 225 -29.06 -10.67 -14.70
N SER A 226 -27.77 -10.93 -14.94
CA SER A 226 -27.28 -12.00 -15.79
C SER A 226 -26.10 -12.67 -15.10
N GLY A 227 -25.97 -14.00 -15.19
CA GLY A 227 -24.75 -14.73 -14.81
C GLY A 227 -23.55 -14.42 -15.73
N TYR A 228 -23.58 -13.29 -16.44
CA TYR A 228 -22.60 -12.87 -17.41
C TYR A 228 -21.94 -11.57 -16.91
N PRO A 229 -20.72 -11.65 -16.39
CA PRO A 229 -19.93 -10.48 -16.00
C PRO A 229 -19.65 -9.52 -17.17
N LEU A 230 -19.45 -8.23 -16.85
CA LEU A 230 -19.33 -7.13 -17.81
C LEU A 230 -17.94 -7.08 -18.51
N PRO A 231 -17.84 -6.48 -19.71
CA PRO A 231 -16.57 -6.24 -20.38
C PRO A 231 -15.68 -5.28 -19.57
N ASN A 232 -14.36 -5.56 -19.54
CA ASN A 232 -13.30 -4.73 -18.92
C ASN A 232 -13.16 -4.73 -17.38
N GLY A 233 -13.93 -5.52 -16.64
CA GLY A 233 -13.62 -5.89 -15.26
C GLY A 233 -12.76 -7.16 -15.25
N ASP A 234 -11.51 -7.07 -14.77
CA ASP A 234 -10.58 -8.08 -14.20
C ASP A 234 -10.70 -9.59 -14.54
N GLY A 235 -11.38 -9.99 -15.61
CA GLY A 235 -11.83 -11.35 -15.83
C GLY A 235 -12.97 -11.72 -14.88
N ALA A 236 -14.19 -11.31 -15.19
CA ALA A 236 -15.38 -12.16 -15.11
C ALA A 236 -15.24 -13.52 -14.37
N PHE A 237 -15.57 -13.56 -13.07
CA PHE A 237 -15.60 -14.80 -12.30
C PHE A 237 -17.00 -15.43 -12.31
N ASN A 238 -17.07 -16.74 -12.49
CA ASN A 238 -18.31 -17.51 -12.40
C ASN A 238 -18.11 -18.79 -11.59
N LEU A 239 -19.16 -19.20 -10.89
CA LEU A 239 -19.28 -20.58 -10.41
C LEU A 239 -19.67 -21.45 -11.61
N VAL A 240 -18.85 -22.45 -11.91
CA VAL A 240 -19.01 -23.27 -13.11
C VAL A 240 -18.98 -24.76 -12.81
N SER A 241 -19.79 -25.50 -13.54
CA SER A 241 -19.70 -26.96 -13.66
C SER A 241 -19.04 -27.31 -14.98
N ALA A 242 -18.21 -28.35 -14.98
CA ALA A 242 -17.43 -28.76 -16.12
C ALA A 242 -18.01 -30.02 -16.79
N LEU A 243 -18.20 -29.97 -18.11
CA LEU A 243 -18.62 -31.09 -18.96
C LEU A 243 -17.45 -31.98 -19.39
N ALA A 244 -16.24 -31.47 -19.25
CA ALA A 244 -14.98 -32.20 -19.33
C ALA A 244 -14.25 -32.03 -17.98
N THR A 245 -13.25 -32.88 -17.71
CA THR A 245 -12.42 -32.71 -16.51
C THR A 245 -11.61 -31.42 -16.63
N ALA A 246 -11.86 -30.46 -15.75
CA ALA A 246 -11.15 -29.19 -15.71
C ALA A 246 -9.96 -29.30 -14.76
N THR A 247 -8.77 -28.92 -15.23
CA THR A 247 -7.56 -28.84 -14.39
C THR A 247 -7.36 -27.41 -13.92
N TYR A 248 -6.86 -27.23 -12.69
CA TYR A 248 -6.47 -25.92 -12.16
C TYR A 248 -5.63 -25.10 -13.17
N LEU A 249 -6.03 -23.86 -13.41
CA LEU A 249 -5.44 -22.87 -14.34
C LEU A 249 -5.35 -23.29 -15.81
N SER A 250 -5.97 -24.40 -16.21
CA SER A 250 -6.07 -24.78 -17.63
C SER A 250 -6.92 -23.80 -18.44
N VAL A 251 -6.74 -23.77 -19.76
CA VAL A 251 -7.63 -23.04 -20.65
C VAL A 251 -8.75 -23.98 -21.07
N MET A 252 -9.99 -23.59 -20.79
CA MET A 252 -11.20 -24.36 -21.09
C MET A 252 -12.12 -23.57 -21.99
N SER A 253 -12.76 -24.25 -22.93
CA SER A 253 -13.82 -23.64 -23.72
C SER A 253 -15.04 -23.37 -22.84
N GLY A 254 -15.72 -22.25 -23.07
CA GLY A 254 -17.07 -22.04 -22.56
C GLY A 254 -18.08 -23.09 -23.08
N CYS A 255 -17.76 -23.79 -24.17
CA CYS A 255 -18.49 -24.96 -24.64
C CYS A 255 -18.32 -26.19 -23.75
N ASP A 256 -17.31 -26.22 -22.87
CA ASP A 256 -17.10 -27.32 -21.91
C ASP A 256 -17.49 -26.92 -20.49
N LEU A 257 -18.02 -25.71 -20.31
CA LEU A 257 -18.39 -25.15 -19.01
C LEU A 257 -19.83 -24.69 -18.99
N THR A 258 -20.39 -24.68 -17.79
CA THR A 258 -21.72 -24.13 -17.56
C THR A 258 -21.79 -23.29 -16.34
N ALA A 259 -22.48 -22.14 -16.46
CA ALA A 259 -22.89 -21.34 -15.33
C ALA A 259 -23.70 -22.22 -14.37
N THR A 260 -23.31 -22.21 -13.10
CA THR A 260 -23.93 -22.99 -12.03
C THR A 260 -24.31 -22.06 -10.90
N SER A 261 -25.54 -22.17 -10.42
CA SER A 261 -26.02 -21.47 -9.24
C SER A 261 -26.20 -22.44 -8.08
N LEU A 262 -26.11 -21.92 -6.86
CA LEU A 262 -26.50 -22.65 -5.65
C LEU A 262 -27.89 -22.18 -5.24
N SER A 263 -28.83 -23.11 -5.17
CA SER A 263 -30.22 -22.82 -4.83
C SER A 263 -30.77 -23.86 -3.84
N ASN A 264 -31.51 -23.43 -2.83
CA ASN A 264 -32.29 -24.33 -1.97
C ASN A 264 -33.72 -24.39 -2.51
N THR A 265 -33.97 -25.26 -3.49
CA THR A 265 -35.26 -25.38 -4.17
C THR A 265 -36.22 -26.37 -3.50
N THR A 266 -35.74 -27.22 -2.60
CA THR A 266 -36.52 -28.34 -2.02
C THR A 266 -37.02 -28.08 -0.60
N GLY A 267 -36.62 -26.98 0.05
CA GLY A 267 -36.94 -26.73 1.46
C GLY A 267 -36.31 -27.72 2.43
N SER A 268 -35.46 -28.64 1.94
CA SER A 268 -34.73 -29.63 2.76
C SER A 268 -33.51 -29.06 3.47
N GLY A 269 -33.13 -27.81 3.16
CA GLY A 269 -31.92 -27.18 3.69
C GLY A 269 -30.66 -27.52 2.91
N ASP A 270 -30.74 -28.41 1.92
CA ASP A 270 -29.62 -28.77 1.05
C ASP A 270 -29.45 -27.75 -0.07
N ALA A 271 -28.21 -27.33 -0.33
CA ALA A 271 -27.89 -26.53 -1.50
C ALA A 271 -27.83 -27.44 -2.74
N ILE A 272 -28.69 -27.18 -3.72
CA ILE A 272 -28.69 -27.85 -5.02
C ILE A 272 -27.91 -26.98 -6.01
N MET A 273 -27.06 -27.64 -6.79
CA MET A 273 -26.24 -27.01 -7.83
C MET A 273 -27.00 -27.04 -9.16
N SER A 274 -27.64 -25.93 -9.52
CA SER A 274 -28.49 -25.82 -10.70
C SER A 274 -27.72 -25.23 -11.88
N ARG A 275 -27.74 -25.90 -13.03
CA ARG A 275 -27.09 -25.41 -14.26
C ARG A 275 -28.01 -24.44 -14.99
N ALA A 276 -27.47 -23.32 -15.47
CA ALA A 276 -28.24 -22.29 -16.17
C ALA A 276 -28.02 -22.31 -17.69
N GLY A 277 -26.79 -22.56 -18.15
CA GLY A 277 -26.46 -22.56 -19.58
C GLY A 277 -24.94 -22.64 -19.82
N ARG A 278 -24.56 -22.79 -21.10
CA ARG A 278 -23.15 -22.73 -21.54
C ARG A 278 -22.58 -21.34 -21.30
N LEU A 279 -21.26 -21.22 -21.34
CA LEU A 279 -20.59 -19.93 -21.16
C LEU A 279 -19.98 -19.44 -22.48
N PRO A 280 -20.01 -18.13 -22.76
CA PRO A 280 -19.27 -17.56 -23.87
C PRO A 280 -17.77 -17.43 -23.57
N GLY A 281 -16.95 -17.50 -24.61
CA GLY A 281 -15.50 -17.34 -24.60
C GLY A 281 -14.71 -18.54 -24.08
N ILE A 282 -13.56 -18.23 -23.49
CA ILE A 282 -12.62 -19.18 -22.88
C ILE A 282 -12.39 -18.81 -21.43
N TRP A 283 -12.13 -19.81 -20.60
CA TRP A 283 -12.15 -19.70 -19.15
C TRP A 283 -10.95 -20.41 -18.53
N ARG A 284 -10.54 -19.91 -17.37
CA ARG A 284 -9.48 -20.44 -16.53
C ARG A 284 -10.07 -20.92 -15.21
N PRO A 285 -10.18 -22.24 -14.97
CA PRO A 285 -10.61 -22.77 -13.68
C PRO A 285 -9.63 -22.36 -12.58
N LEU A 286 -10.16 -21.87 -11.46
CA LEU A 286 -9.39 -21.52 -10.25
C LEU A 286 -9.32 -22.68 -9.26
N VAL A 287 -9.94 -23.81 -9.61
CA VAL A 287 -9.85 -25.10 -8.92
C VAL A 287 -9.95 -26.20 -9.97
N SER A 288 -9.48 -27.41 -9.63
CA SER A 288 -9.76 -28.59 -10.45
C SER A 288 -11.21 -29.01 -10.26
N ILE A 289 -11.91 -29.30 -11.36
CA ILE A 289 -13.32 -29.68 -11.37
C ILE A 289 -13.43 -31.03 -12.10
N SER A 290 -13.88 -32.06 -11.39
CA SER A 290 -14.20 -33.34 -12.00
C SER A 290 -15.33 -33.17 -13.00
N LYS A 291 -15.30 -33.94 -14.11
CA LYS A 291 -16.41 -33.98 -15.07
C LYS A 291 -17.73 -34.25 -14.33
N SER A 292 -18.69 -33.35 -14.47
CA SER A 292 -20.01 -33.50 -13.87
C SER A 292 -20.85 -34.49 -14.66
N THR A 293 -21.37 -35.51 -13.98
CA THR A 293 -22.46 -36.34 -14.49
C THR A 293 -23.78 -35.71 -14.07
N SER A 294 -24.67 -35.41 -15.02
CA SER A 294 -25.96 -34.76 -14.76
C SER A 294 -27.08 -35.76 -14.45
N PHE A 295 -27.92 -35.42 -13.47
CA PHE A 295 -29.29 -35.90 -13.31
C PHE A 295 -30.19 -34.66 -13.15
N ASP A 296 -31.22 -34.48 -13.98
CA ASP A 296 -32.21 -33.39 -13.89
C ASP A 296 -31.64 -31.97 -13.71
N ASN A 297 -30.63 -31.60 -14.50
CA ASN A 297 -29.93 -30.30 -14.45
C ASN A 297 -29.16 -30.00 -13.14
N VAL A 298 -28.97 -31.02 -12.30
CA VAL A 298 -28.13 -30.94 -11.09
C VAL A 298 -26.70 -31.34 -11.41
N SER A 299 -25.73 -30.53 -10.94
CA SER A 299 -24.29 -30.81 -11.08
C SER A 299 -23.72 -31.60 -9.90
N SER A 300 -22.79 -32.51 -10.17
CA SER A 300 -22.06 -33.29 -9.14
C SER A 300 -20.75 -32.61 -8.69
N GLY A 301 -20.35 -31.51 -9.34
CA GLY A 301 -19.22 -30.68 -8.93
C GLY A 301 -19.27 -29.29 -9.56
N ALA A 302 -18.76 -28.28 -8.84
CA ALA A 302 -18.47 -26.98 -9.43
C ALA A 302 -17.20 -26.40 -8.82
N GLY A 303 -16.69 -25.39 -9.50
CA GLY A 303 -15.56 -24.59 -9.07
C GLY A 303 -15.67 -23.18 -9.60
N MET A 304 -14.87 -22.28 -9.03
CA MET A 304 -14.74 -20.94 -9.59
C MET A 304 -13.91 -21.00 -10.87
N ALA A 305 -14.32 -20.26 -11.89
CA ALA A 305 -13.53 -20.03 -13.10
C ALA A 305 -13.57 -18.55 -13.49
N GLN A 306 -12.48 -18.10 -14.10
CA GLN A 306 -12.30 -16.74 -14.57
C GLN A 306 -12.33 -16.71 -16.09
N ARG A 307 -13.11 -15.85 -16.73
CA ARG A 307 -13.04 -15.69 -18.18
C ARG A 307 -11.69 -15.08 -18.56
N ILE A 308 -11.08 -15.55 -19.64
CA ILE A 308 -9.83 -14.99 -20.17
C ILE A 308 -10.19 -13.88 -21.18
N PRO A 309 -9.88 -12.60 -20.89
CA PRO A 309 -10.17 -11.51 -21.82
C PRO A 309 -9.17 -11.54 -23.00
N VAL A 310 -9.69 -11.65 -24.23
CA VAL A 310 -8.84 -11.62 -25.43
C VAL A 310 -8.60 -10.19 -25.90
N GLY A 311 -9.62 -9.33 -25.78
CA GLY A 311 -9.56 -7.88 -26.00
C GLY A 311 -9.93 -7.44 -27.43
N SER A 312 -9.59 -8.20 -28.47
CA SER A 312 -9.95 -7.87 -29.85
C SER A 312 -9.99 -9.12 -30.74
N ILE A 313 -10.84 -9.07 -31.77
CA ILE A 313 -10.92 -10.12 -32.80
C ILE A 313 -9.60 -10.28 -33.58
N SER A 314 -8.77 -9.24 -33.64
CA SER A 314 -7.47 -9.27 -34.32
C SER A 314 -6.47 -10.28 -33.75
N LYS A 315 -6.70 -10.78 -32.54
CA LYS A 315 -5.86 -11.80 -31.90
C LYS A 315 -6.23 -13.24 -32.28
N PHE A 316 -7.30 -13.44 -33.03
CA PHE A 316 -7.74 -14.77 -33.44
C PHE A 316 -7.19 -15.11 -34.82
N GLU A 317 -6.50 -16.25 -34.89
CA GLU A 317 -5.91 -16.79 -36.11
C GLU A 317 -6.39 -18.23 -36.32
N ASN A 318 -6.22 -18.76 -37.55
CA ASN A 318 -6.49 -20.17 -37.88
C ASN A 318 -7.89 -20.68 -37.45
N ILE A 319 -8.91 -19.82 -37.49
CA ILE A 319 -10.28 -20.16 -37.10
C ILE A 319 -10.88 -21.18 -38.08
N LYS A 320 -11.34 -22.31 -37.57
CA LYS A 320 -11.86 -23.43 -38.38
C LYS A 320 -12.81 -24.32 -37.58
N ASN A 321 -13.46 -25.25 -38.28
CA ASN A 321 -14.34 -26.27 -37.71
C ASN A 321 -15.48 -25.70 -36.82
N PRO A 322 -16.28 -24.75 -37.31
CA PRO A 322 -17.37 -24.20 -36.51
C PRO A 322 -18.47 -25.25 -36.30
N PHE A 323 -19.03 -25.31 -35.09
CA PHE A 323 -20.13 -26.21 -34.74
C PHE A 323 -21.07 -25.63 -33.68
N TYR A 324 -22.35 -26.03 -33.74
CA TYR A 324 -23.32 -25.79 -32.68
C TYR A 324 -23.13 -26.81 -31.56
N PRO A 325 -22.88 -26.41 -30.31
CA PRO A 325 -22.75 -27.36 -29.22
C PRO A 325 -24.10 -27.98 -28.89
N THR A 326 -24.10 -29.19 -28.35
CA THR A 326 -25.33 -29.89 -27.92
C THR A 326 -26.09 -29.11 -26.85
N GLU A 327 -27.42 -29.13 -26.89
CA GLU A 327 -28.27 -28.56 -25.85
C GLU A 327 -28.13 -29.31 -24.52
N GLN A 328 -28.51 -28.63 -23.44
CA GLN A 328 -28.53 -29.19 -22.08
C GLN A 328 -29.94 -29.46 -21.58
N THR A 329 -30.79 -30.01 -22.45
CA THR A 329 -32.14 -30.41 -22.09
C THR A 329 -32.20 -31.93 -21.87
N GLN A 330 -33.26 -32.41 -21.21
CA GLN A 330 -33.51 -33.83 -20.99
C GLN A 330 -33.77 -34.62 -22.29
N PHE A 331 -33.76 -33.98 -23.46
CA PHE A 331 -33.99 -34.59 -24.76
C PHE A 331 -32.70 -34.58 -25.58
N SER A 332 -32.22 -35.78 -25.92
CA SER A 332 -31.03 -35.96 -26.75
C SER A 332 -31.29 -35.52 -28.20
N GLY A 333 -30.46 -34.63 -28.74
CA GLY A 333 -30.42 -34.33 -30.19
C GLY A 333 -30.62 -32.86 -30.57
N ASP A 334 -30.98 -31.99 -29.62
CA ASP A 334 -31.08 -30.54 -29.88
C ASP A 334 -29.70 -29.86 -29.79
N PHE A 335 -29.51 -28.81 -30.58
CA PHE A 335 -28.29 -28.02 -30.62
C PHE A 335 -28.56 -26.59 -30.18
N ASN A 336 -27.67 -26.03 -29.37
CA ASN A 336 -27.82 -24.66 -28.90
C ASN A 336 -27.31 -23.71 -29.97
N THR A 337 -28.23 -23.21 -30.79
CA THR A 337 -27.90 -22.30 -31.89
C THR A 337 -27.46 -20.92 -31.43
N ASP A 338 -27.60 -20.60 -30.14
CA ASP A 338 -27.16 -19.31 -29.64
C ASP A 338 -25.63 -19.25 -29.49
N TYR A 339 -24.97 -20.41 -29.48
CA TYR A 339 -23.53 -20.56 -29.42
C TYR A 339 -22.96 -21.17 -30.71
N ILE A 340 -21.81 -20.70 -31.16
CA ILE A 340 -21.00 -21.39 -32.17
C ILE A 340 -19.59 -21.55 -31.61
N CYS A 341 -19.16 -22.80 -31.49
CA CYS A 341 -17.83 -23.16 -31.05
C CYS A 341 -16.93 -23.37 -32.27
N PHE A 342 -15.66 -23.02 -32.19
CA PHE A 342 -14.69 -23.27 -33.26
C PHE A 342 -13.28 -23.43 -32.69
N GLU A 343 -12.42 -24.13 -33.43
CA GLU A 343 -11.00 -24.23 -33.13
C GLU A 343 -10.29 -23.00 -33.69
N CYS A 344 -9.40 -22.40 -32.90
CA CYS A 344 -8.62 -21.23 -33.29
C CYS A 344 -7.30 -21.15 -32.53
N ASP A 345 -6.40 -20.33 -33.03
CA ASP A 345 -5.22 -19.87 -32.31
C ASP A 345 -5.52 -18.46 -31.77
N ILE A 346 -5.15 -18.21 -30.52
CA ILE A 346 -5.41 -16.94 -29.85
C ILE A 346 -4.09 -16.40 -29.32
N ASP A 347 -3.68 -15.24 -29.84
CA ASP A 347 -2.46 -14.56 -29.41
C ASP A 347 -2.48 -14.28 -27.89
N GLY A 348 -1.40 -14.66 -27.21
CA GLY A 348 -1.25 -14.60 -25.76
C GLY A 348 -1.99 -15.68 -24.97
N VAL A 349 -2.71 -16.61 -25.62
CA VAL A 349 -3.38 -17.73 -24.94
C VAL A 349 -2.85 -19.09 -25.40
N GLY A 350 -2.76 -19.33 -26.72
CA GLY A 350 -2.25 -20.59 -27.26
C GLY A 350 -2.90 -21.00 -28.59
N THR A 351 -2.56 -22.20 -29.05
CA THR A 351 -2.98 -22.75 -30.35
C THR A 351 -3.96 -23.91 -30.19
N GLY A 352 -4.84 -24.13 -31.17
CA GLY A 352 -5.81 -25.23 -31.17
C GLY A 352 -6.85 -25.13 -30.05
N ILE A 353 -7.20 -23.91 -29.65
CA ILE A 353 -8.14 -23.62 -28.58
C ILE A 353 -9.56 -23.62 -29.14
N THR A 354 -10.47 -24.34 -28.47
CA THR A 354 -11.90 -24.24 -28.76
C THR A 354 -12.48 -23.01 -28.09
N PHE A 355 -12.89 -22.01 -28.87
CA PHE A 355 -13.54 -20.80 -28.39
C PHE A 355 -15.07 -20.89 -28.55
N ALA A 356 -15.82 -20.41 -27.56
CA ALA A 356 -17.28 -20.38 -27.55
C ALA A 356 -17.81 -19.00 -27.93
N SER A 357 -18.20 -18.76 -29.19
CA SER A 357 -18.88 -17.51 -29.55
C SER A 357 -20.36 -17.56 -29.18
N TYR A 358 -20.97 -16.40 -28.91
CA TYR A 358 -22.37 -16.29 -28.47
C TYR A 358 -23.04 -15.07 -29.11
N LYS A 359 -24.28 -15.21 -29.57
CA LYS A 359 -25.03 -14.12 -30.23
C LYS A 359 -25.22 -12.88 -29.35
N TYR A 360 -25.26 -13.05 -28.03
CA TYR A 360 -25.34 -11.96 -27.05
C TYR A 360 -24.11 -11.93 -26.14
N ASP A 361 -22.94 -12.32 -26.65
CA ASP A 361 -21.68 -12.22 -25.88
C ASP A 361 -21.54 -10.79 -25.39
N VAL A 362 -21.07 -10.60 -24.16
CA VAL A 362 -20.82 -9.27 -23.60
C VAL A 362 -19.68 -8.57 -24.35
N GLU A 363 -18.73 -9.34 -24.88
CA GLU A 363 -17.57 -8.85 -25.63
C GLU A 363 -17.89 -8.69 -27.12
N ASP A 364 -17.54 -7.54 -27.69
CA ASP A 364 -17.76 -7.24 -29.11
C ASP A 364 -17.12 -8.27 -30.04
N TYR A 365 -15.90 -8.72 -29.72
CA TYR A 365 -15.22 -9.73 -30.52
C TYR A 365 -15.95 -11.08 -30.51
N GLY A 366 -16.59 -11.45 -29.40
CA GLY A 366 -17.36 -12.69 -29.28
C GLY A 366 -18.62 -12.67 -30.15
N ARG A 367 -19.34 -11.52 -30.15
CA ARG A 367 -20.50 -11.31 -31.04
C ARG A 367 -20.08 -11.31 -32.51
N GLN A 368 -18.99 -10.62 -32.84
CA GLN A 368 -18.49 -10.55 -34.23
C GLN A 368 -18.02 -11.91 -34.75
N LEU A 369 -17.36 -12.72 -33.91
CA LEU A 369 -16.97 -14.08 -34.26
C LEU A 369 -18.18 -14.97 -34.55
N TYR A 370 -19.25 -14.84 -33.76
CA TYR A 370 -20.51 -15.56 -33.99
C TYR A 370 -21.13 -15.20 -35.36
N GLU A 371 -21.28 -13.90 -35.65
CA GLU A 371 -21.82 -13.42 -36.93
C GLU A 371 -20.93 -13.84 -38.13
N ASN A 372 -19.61 -13.75 -37.98
CA ASN A 372 -18.68 -14.22 -39.02
C ASN A 372 -18.84 -15.72 -39.27
N ALA A 373 -19.03 -16.53 -38.22
CA ALA A 373 -19.26 -17.96 -38.37
C ALA A 373 -20.59 -18.24 -39.10
N LEU A 374 -21.68 -17.54 -38.75
CA LEU A 374 -22.96 -17.64 -39.46
C LEU A 374 -22.88 -17.24 -40.94
N SER A 375 -22.01 -16.27 -41.27
CA SER A 375 -21.77 -15.87 -42.66
C SER A 375 -21.00 -16.91 -43.48
N GLY A 376 -20.49 -17.98 -42.85
CA GLY A 376 -19.69 -19.02 -43.48
C GLY A 376 -18.20 -18.68 -43.60
N MET A 377 -17.74 -17.58 -42.98
CA MET A 377 -16.33 -17.12 -43.06
C MET A 377 -15.33 -18.18 -42.59
N TYR A 378 -15.74 -19.04 -41.65
CA TYR A 378 -14.90 -20.09 -41.06
C TYR A 378 -15.27 -21.50 -41.52
N GLY A 379 -16.11 -21.61 -42.56
CA GLY A 379 -16.68 -22.87 -43.04
C GLY A 379 -18.15 -23.06 -42.63
N VAL A 380 -18.71 -24.22 -42.97
CA VAL A 380 -20.10 -24.58 -42.66
C VAL A 380 -20.21 -24.93 -41.18
N VAL A 381 -21.13 -24.29 -40.46
CA VAL A 381 -21.40 -24.61 -39.05
C VAL A 381 -22.03 -26.00 -38.96
N ALA A 382 -21.30 -26.94 -38.39
CA ALA A 382 -21.77 -28.31 -38.19
C ALA A 382 -22.70 -28.41 -36.97
N ASN A 383 -23.50 -29.47 -36.92
CA ASN A 383 -24.32 -29.80 -35.76
C ASN A 383 -23.53 -30.74 -34.83
N GLY A 384 -23.21 -30.27 -33.63
CA GLY A 384 -22.54 -31.06 -32.59
C GLY A 384 -21.02 -31.15 -32.72
N ASN A 385 -20.38 -31.45 -31.59
CA ASN A 385 -19.06 -32.06 -31.47
C ASN A 385 -19.11 -33.06 -30.31
#